data_AF-A0A941EAP7-F1
#
_entry.id   AF-A0A941EAP7-F1
#
_cell.length_a   1.000
_cell.length_b   1.000
_cell.length_c   1.000
_cell.angle_alpha   90.00
_cell.angle_beta   90.00
_cell.angle_gamma   90.00
#
_symmetry.space_group_name_H-M   'P 1'
#
loop_
_entity.id
_entity.type
_entity.pdbx_description
1 polymer ?
#
loop_
_entity_poly.entity_id
_entity_poly.type
_entity_poly.pdbx_seq_one_letter_code
_entity_poly.pdbx_strand_id
1 'polypeptide(L)'
;MFFDLSLPEIVVLLGLGVVLFGPDKLPQAAASAARFLRQVRAFSDNAREDLRKELGPEFDGLNFEDLNPKTFVRKNLLGEGEELRDLRKDINGTLNEAASLNAAAVPAPRPTAAANGSAALPAGEQPPYDADAT
;
A
#
# COMPACT_ATOMS: atom_id res chain seq x y z
N MET A 1 -0.64 -8.04 -15.74
CA MET A 1 -1.36 -8.20 -14.46
C MET A 1 -1.54 -6.91 -13.66
N PHE A 2 -0.78 -5.80 -13.88
CA PHE A 2 -1.08 -4.49 -13.24
C PHE A 2 -2.17 -3.68 -13.97
N PHE A 3 -2.47 -4.04 -15.22
CA PHE A 3 -3.41 -3.30 -16.06
C PHE A 3 -4.83 -3.89 -16.04
N ASP A 4 -5.07 -4.95 -15.26
CA ASP A 4 -6.41 -5.52 -15.00
C ASP A 4 -7.16 -4.71 -13.93
N LEU A 5 -6.96 -3.40 -13.91
CA LEU A 5 -7.62 -2.48 -13.00
C LEU A 5 -8.93 -2.04 -13.64
N SER A 6 -10.02 -2.74 -13.32
CA SER A 6 -11.32 -2.38 -13.85
C SER A 6 -11.96 -1.24 -13.04
N LEU A 7 -12.93 -0.54 -13.63
CA LEU A 7 -13.62 0.60 -12.99
C LEU A 7 -14.06 0.33 -11.53
N PRO A 8 -14.69 -0.81 -11.19
CA PRO A 8 -15.05 -1.12 -9.81
C PRO A 8 -13.85 -1.23 -8.86
N GLU A 9 -12.73 -1.86 -9.25
CA GLU A 9 -11.54 -1.94 -8.38
C GLU A 9 -10.93 -0.55 -8.11
N ILE A 10 -10.97 0.37 -9.09
CA ILE A 10 -10.54 1.76 -8.87
C ILE A 10 -11.40 2.41 -7.78
N VAL A 11 -12.72 2.25 -7.83
CA VAL A 11 -13.64 2.82 -6.84
C VAL A 11 -13.36 2.24 -5.45
N VAL A 12 -13.13 0.93 -5.35
CA VAL A 12 -12.80 0.26 -4.07
C VAL A 12 -11.48 0.80 -3.51
N LEU A 13 -10.44 0.93 -4.34
CA LEU A 13 -9.15 1.50 -3.91
C LEU A 13 -9.27 2.95 -3.48
N LEU A 14 -10.05 3.76 -4.20
CA LEU A 14 -10.29 5.16 -3.84
C LEU A 14 -11.03 5.24 -2.50
N GLY A 15 -12.06 4.42 -2.31
CA GLY A 15 -12.79 4.30 -1.06
C GLY A 15 -11.88 3.86 0.10
N LEU A 16 -11.05 2.85 -0.10
CA LEU A 16 -10.09 2.39 0.90
C LEU A 16 -9.08 3.48 1.27
N GLY A 17 -8.55 4.20 0.28
CA GLY A 17 -7.67 5.35 0.51
C GLY A 17 -8.36 6.43 1.34
N VAL A 18 -9.63 6.73 1.03
CA VAL A 18 -10.42 7.71 1.79
C VAL A 18 -10.63 7.25 3.24
N VAL A 19 -10.87 5.96 3.48
CA VAL A 19 -11.05 5.43 4.85
C VAL A 19 -9.74 5.49 5.64
N LEU A 20 -8.60 5.15 5.03
CA LEU A 20 -7.30 5.12 5.70
C LEU A 20 -6.74 6.51 6.00
N PHE A 21 -6.85 7.43 5.04
CA PHE A 21 -6.21 8.75 5.13
C PHE A 21 -7.20 9.88 5.39
N GLY A 22 -8.47 9.70 5.06
CA GLY A 22 -9.50 10.74 5.06
C GLY A 22 -9.67 11.41 3.68
N PRO A 23 -10.90 11.84 3.34
CA PRO A 23 -11.20 12.44 2.04
C PRO A 23 -10.47 13.75 1.78
N ASP A 24 -10.12 14.49 2.84
CA ASP A 24 -9.40 15.77 2.73
C ASP A 24 -7.88 15.60 2.55
N LYS A 25 -7.30 14.49 3.04
CA LYS A 25 -5.85 14.28 3.04
C LYS A 25 -5.33 13.73 1.72
N LEU A 26 -6.09 12.86 1.05
CA LEU A 26 -5.73 12.33 -0.26
C LEU A 26 -5.44 13.40 -1.32
N PRO A 27 -6.33 14.38 -1.59
CA PRO A 27 -6.06 15.41 -2.59
C PRO A 27 -4.89 16.31 -2.19
N GLN A 28 -4.73 16.58 -0.89
CA GLN A 28 -3.60 17.37 -0.37
C GLN A 28 -2.26 16.64 -0.55
N ALA A 29 -2.24 15.32 -0.32
CA ALA A 29 -1.06 14.48 -0.54
C ALA A 29 -0.70 14.39 -2.03
N ALA A 30 -1.68 14.16 -2.91
CA ALA A 30 -1.48 14.15 -4.35
C ALA A 30 -0.94 15.48 -4.87
N ALA A 31 -1.49 16.61 -4.39
CA ALA A 31 -1.00 17.94 -4.75
C ALA A 31 0.45 18.17 -4.30
N SER A 32 0.80 17.72 -3.10
CA SER A 32 2.17 17.81 -2.57
C SER A 32 3.15 16.96 -3.39
N ALA A 33 2.77 15.73 -3.72
CA ALA A 33 3.57 14.85 -4.57
C ALA A 33 3.76 15.46 -5.98
N ALA A 34 2.72 16.04 -6.57
CA ALA A 34 2.81 16.70 -7.87
C ALA A 34 3.74 17.93 -7.84
N ARG A 35 3.71 18.71 -6.77
CA ARG A 35 4.64 19.85 -6.57
C ARG A 35 6.08 19.36 -6.40
N PHE A 36 6.29 18.33 -5.59
CA PHE A 36 7.60 17.73 -5.42
C PHE A 36 8.16 17.21 -6.74
N LEU A 37 7.35 16.48 -7.53
CA LEU A 37 7.77 15.97 -8.83
C LEU A 37 8.15 17.10 -9.80
N ARG A 38 7.41 18.21 -9.79
CA ARG A 38 7.75 19.41 -10.56
C ARG A 38 9.09 20.02 -10.12
N GLN A 39 9.35 20.08 -8.82
CA GLN A 39 10.61 20.59 -8.29
C GLN A 39 11.80 19.69 -8.66
N VAL A 40 11.64 18.37 -8.53
CA VAL A 40 12.66 17.40 -8.94
C VAL A 40 12.96 17.54 -10.44
N ARG A 41 11.93 17.70 -11.27
CA ARG A 41 12.09 17.95 -12.70
C ARG A 41 12.90 19.23 -12.97
N ALA A 42 12.51 20.33 -12.34
CA ALA A 42 13.20 21.62 -12.50
C ALA A 42 14.66 21.55 -12.01
N PHE A 43 14.93 20.91 -10.87
CA PHE A 43 16.28 20.70 -10.35
C PHE A 43 17.14 19.89 -11.31
N SER A 44 16.59 18.83 -11.89
CA SER A 44 17.27 18.01 -12.89
C SER A 44 17.62 18.80 -14.15
N ASP A 45 16.70 19.65 -14.61
CA ASP A 45 16.89 20.47 -15.80
C ASP A 45 17.94 21.58 -15.56
N ASN A 46 17.93 22.23 -14.39
CA ASN A 46 18.96 23.22 -14.00
C ASN A 46 20.34 22.58 -13.85
N ALA A 47 20.44 21.43 -13.18
CA ALA A 47 21.71 20.73 -13.00
C ALA A 47 22.32 20.31 -14.35
N ARG A 48 21.50 19.92 -15.33
CA ARG A 48 21.97 19.65 -16.70
C ARG A 48 22.53 20.90 -17.37
N GLU A 49 21.90 22.05 -17.16
CA GLU A 49 22.35 23.32 -17.71
C GLU A 49 23.69 23.77 -17.09
N ASP A 50 23.85 23.60 -15.78
CA ASP A 50 25.09 23.94 -15.07
C ASP A 50 26.25 23.01 -15.48
N LEU A 51 25.99 21.70 -15.59
CA LEU A 51 26.98 20.72 -16.10
C LEU A 51 27.41 21.06 -17.54
N ARG A 52 26.48 21.47 -18.40
CA ARG A 52 26.78 21.88 -19.78
C ARG A 52 27.62 23.16 -19.84
N LYS A 53 27.38 24.11 -18.92
CA LYS A 53 28.12 25.38 -18.85
C LYS A 53 29.56 25.19 -18.34
N GLU A 54 29.77 24.32 -17.36
CA GLU A 54 31.08 24.17 -16.70
C GLU A 54 32.00 23.15 -17.38
N LEU A 55 31.46 22.09 -17.99
CA LEU A 55 32.26 20.99 -18.54
C LEU A 55 32.36 20.99 -20.07
N GLY A 56 31.71 21.96 -20.73
CA GLY A 56 31.71 22.09 -22.19
C GLY A 56 30.83 21.06 -22.92
N PRO A 57 30.65 21.21 -24.24
CA PRO A 57 29.79 20.35 -25.06
C PRO A 57 30.24 18.88 -25.15
N GLU A 58 31.40 18.53 -24.59
CA GLU A 58 31.92 17.15 -24.55
C GLU A 58 31.07 16.20 -23.66
N PHE A 59 30.18 16.73 -22.81
CA PHE A 59 29.22 15.95 -22.01
C PHE A 59 27.80 15.86 -22.60
N ASP A 60 27.58 16.33 -23.84
CA ASP A 60 26.31 16.12 -24.59
C ASP A 60 25.97 14.62 -24.80
N GLY A 61 26.94 13.72 -24.57
CA GLY A 61 26.80 12.27 -24.72
C GLY A 61 26.13 11.53 -23.54
N LEU A 62 25.93 12.17 -22.37
CA LEU A 62 25.10 11.58 -21.31
C LEU A 62 23.62 11.76 -21.67
N ASN A 63 23.19 10.94 -22.64
CA ASN A 63 21.82 10.84 -23.11
C ASN A 63 20.92 10.27 -22.01
N PHE A 64 20.57 11.11 -21.04
CA PHE A 64 19.48 10.89 -20.11
C PHE A 64 18.09 11.05 -20.78
N GLU A 65 18.05 11.06 -22.12
CA GLU A 65 16.83 10.84 -22.91
C GLU A 65 16.23 9.44 -22.62
N ASP A 66 17.05 8.49 -22.17
CA ASP A 66 16.62 7.18 -21.66
C ASP A 66 16.11 7.23 -20.20
N LEU A 67 16.22 8.37 -19.50
CA LEU A 67 15.60 8.64 -18.19
C LEU A 67 14.30 9.43 -18.29
N ASN A 68 13.67 9.48 -19.46
CA ASN A 68 12.24 9.78 -19.50
C ASN A 68 11.52 8.68 -18.70
N PRO A 69 10.85 8.99 -17.57
CA PRO A 69 10.30 7.96 -16.71
C PRO A 69 9.35 7.06 -17.49
N LYS A 70 8.66 7.56 -18.52
CA LYS A 70 7.83 6.75 -19.43
C LYS A 70 8.61 5.76 -20.29
N THR A 71 9.78 6.11 -20.83
CA THR A 71 10.61 5.21 -21.65
C THR A 71 11.50 4.32 -20.79
N PHE A 72 11.99 4.81 -19.64
CA PHE A 72 12.71 4.02 -18.64
C PHE A 72 11.77 2.99 -17.99
N VAL A 73 10.53 3.38 -17.63
CA VAL A 73 9.48 2.44 -17.21
C VAL A 73 9.12 1.49 -18.35
N ARG A 74 9.05 1.96 -19.59
CA ARG A 74 8.77 1.05 -20.70
C ARG A 74 9.91 0.04 -20.93
N LYS A 75 11.17 0.44 -20.88
CA LYS A 75 12.32 -0.47 -21.02
C LYS A 75 12.48 -1.38 -19.80
N ASN A 76 12.45 -0.86 -18.58
CA ASN A 76 12.67 -1.64 -17.36
C ASN A 76 11.42 -2.38 -16.84
N LEU A 77 10.20 -1.87 -17.05
CA LEU A 77 8.96 -2.58 -16.66
C LEU A 77 8.37 -3.47 -17.77
N LEU A 78 8.68 -3.24 -19.06
CA LEU A 78 8.18 -4.10 -20.17
C LEU A 78 9.29 -4.89 -20.89
N GLY A 79 10.57 -4.49 -20.81
CA GLY A 79 11.69 -5.16 -21.49
C GLY A 79 12.49 -6.13 -20.62
N GLU A 80 12.67 -5.84 -19.33
CA GLU A 80 13.47 -6.64 -18.39
C GLU A 80 12.62 -7.25 -17.25
N GLY A 81 11.35 -7.54 -17.55
CA GLY A 81 10.33 -8.01 -16.60
C GLY A 81 10.40 -9.51 -16.25
N GLU A 82 11.57 -10.08 -16.01
CA GLU A 82 11.69 -11.42 -15.39
C GLU A 82 11.61 -11.29 -13.87
N GLU A 83 12.53 -10.54 -13.25
CA GLU A 83 12.62 -10.38 -11.79
C GLU A 83 11.33 -9.82 -11.18
N LEU A 84 10.78 -8.75 -11.77
CA LEU A 84 9.52 -8.15 -11.32
C LEU A 84 8.32 -9.07 -11.54
N ARG A 85 8.39 -10.01 -12.50
CA ARG A 85 7.31 -10.97 -12.78
C ARG A 85 7.34 -12.12 -11.78
N ASP A 86 8.54 -12.54 -11.36
CA ASP A 86 8.73 -13.50 -10.28
C ASP A 86 8.28 -12.92 -8.93
N LEU A 87 8.73 -11.71 -8.56
CA LEU A 87 8.26 -11.04 -7.34
C LEU A 87 6.73 -10.88 -7.32
N ARG A 88 6.14 -10.54 -8.48
CA ARG A 88 4.68 -10.40 -8.59
C ARG A 88 3.95 -11.74 -8.48
N LYS A 89 4.55 -12.82 -8.97
CA LYS A 89 4.01 -14.18 -8.88
C LYS A 89 4.03 -14.67 -7.42
N ASP A 90 5.11 -14.38 -6.69
CA ASP A 90 5.25 -14.71 -5.28
C ASP A 90 4.24 -13.94 -4.41
N ILE A 91 4.05 -12.65 -4.68
CA ILE A 91 3.03 -11.82 -4.00
C ILE A 91 1.62 -12.33 -4.29
N ASN A 92 1.30 -12.67 -5.56
CA ASN A 92 -0.01 -13.23 -5.89
C ASN A 92 -0.21 -14.64 -5.28
N GLY A 93 0.85 -15.46 -5.20
CA GLY A 93 0.81 -16.76 -4.56
C GLY A 93 0.50 -16.65 -3.07
N THR A 94 1.22 -15.78 -2.37
CA THR A 94 0.99 -15.51 -0.93
C THR A 94 -0.36 -14.88 -0.64
N LEU A 95 -0.86 -13.98 -1.51
CA LEU A 95 -2.22 -13.43 -1.41
C LEU A 95 -3.30 -14.51 -1.59
N ASN A 96 -3.12 -15.42 -2.55
CA ASN A 96 -4.09 -16.48 -2.82
C ASN A 96 -4.04 -17.56 -1.73
N GLU A 97 -2.85 -17.84 -1.18
CA GLU A 97 -2.67 -18.70 -0.02
C GLU A 97 -3.32 -18.07 1.23
N ALA A 98 -3.08 -16.78 1.49
CA ALA A 98 -3.77 -16.06 2.55
C ALA A 98 -5.29 -16.02 2.37
N ALA A 99 -5.78 -15.87 1.14
CA ALA A 99 -7.21 -15.90 0.83
C ALA A 99 -7.82 -17.31 1.00
N SER A 100 -7.08 -18.37 0.68
CA SER A 100 -7.54 -19.75 0.84
C SER A 100 -7.42 -20.25 2.28
N LEU A 101 -6.46 -19.75 3.07
CA LEU A 101 -6.42 -19.91 4.52
C LEU A 101 -7.61 -19.19 5.19
N ASN A 102 -7.98 -18.01 4.70
CA ASN A 102 -9.17 -17.29 5.15
C ASN A 102 -10.48 -17.97 4.72
N ALA A 103 -10.50 -18.67 3.58
CA ALA A 103 -11.65 -19.46 3.13
C ALA A 103 -11.81 -20.80 3.89
N ALA A 104 -10.72 -21.34 4.44
CA ALA A 104 -10.74 -22.51 5.33
C ALA A 104 -11.12 -22.17 6.79
N ALA A 105 -11.21 -20.89 7.14
CA ALA A 105 -11.53 -20.39 8.48
C ALA A 105 -13.02 -20.12 8.71
N VAL A 106 -13.92 -20.91 8.11
CA VAL A 106 -15.28 -21.06 8.64
C VAL A 106 -15.34 -22.35 9.47
N PRO A 107 -14.90 -22.36 10.75
CA PRO A 107 -15.44 -23.32 11.67
C PRO A 107 -16.89 -22.91 11.92
N ALA A 108 -17.84 -23.74 11.49
CA ALA A 108 -19.19 -23.69 12.04
C ALA A 108 -19.10 -23.66 13.58
N PRO A 109 -19.90 -22.84 14.28
CA PRO A 109 -19.82 -22.77 15.73
C PRO A 109 -20.32 -24.10 16.30
N ARG A 110 -19.39 -24.97 16.68
CA ARG A 110 -19.68 -26.13 17.52
C ARG A 110 -19.46 -25.67 18.96
N PRO A 111 -20.45 -25.81 19.86
CA PRO A 111 -20.27 -25.36 21.24
C PRO A 111 -19.37 -26.38 21.94
N THR A 112 -18.11 -26.01 22.16
CA THR A 112 -17.21 -26.77 23.03
C THR A 112 -17.01 -25.98 24.31
N ALA A 113 -17.57 -26.54 25.38
CA ALA A 113 -17.33 -26.18 26.76
C ALA A 113 -15.84 -26.15 27.09
N ALA A 114 -15.37 -25.11 27.81
CA ALA A 114 -14.89 -25.23 29.18
C ALA A 114 -14.15 -23.96 29.66
N ALA A 115 -14.31 -23.73 30.97
CA ALA A 115 -13.43 -22.97 31.89
C ALA A 115 -13.66 -21.46 32.07
N ASN A 116 -14.62 -21.16 32.96
CA ASN A 116 -14.43 -20.45 34.24
C ASN A 116 -13.64 -19.14 34.24
N GLY A 117 -14.34 -18.05 34.56
CA GLY A 117 -13.67 -16.85 35.04
C GLY A 117 -14.50 -15.59 35.25
N SER A 118 -15.83 -15.61 35.12
CA SER A 118 -16.76 -14.57 35.60
C SER A 118 -18.19 -15.02 35.28
N ALA A 119 -18.83 -15.76 36.18
CA ALA A 119 -20.25 -16.03 36.06
C ALA A 119 -20.99 -14.71 36.33
N ALA A 120 -21.42 -14.03 35.27
CA ALA A 120 -22.40 -12.96 35.39
C ALA A 120 -23.65 -13.53 36.06
N LEU A 121 -23.97 -13.06 37.26
CA LEU A 121 -25.12 -13.53 38.03
C LEU A 121 -26.41 -13.25 37.23
N PRO A 122 -27.35 -14.21 37.15
CA PRO A 122 -28.62 -13.98 36.47
C PRO A 122 -29.39 -12.83 37.15
N ALA A 123 -30.14 -12.06 36.35
CA ALA A 123 -30.81 -10.84 36.81
C ALA A 123 -31.78 -11.14 37.96
N GLY A 124 -31.44 -10.67 39.17
CA GLY A 124 -32.26 -10.81 40.37
C GLY A 124 -31.54 -11.39 41.59
N GLU A 125 -30.32 -11.88 41.46
CA GLU A 125 -29.55 -12.41 42.60
C GLU A 125 -28.54 -11.39 43.13
N GLN A 126 -28.64 -11.06 44.42
CA GLN A 126 -27.79 -10.07 45.05
C GLN A 126 -26.46 -10.73 45.47
N PRO A 127 -25.30 -10.15 45.11
CA PRO A 127 -24.02 -10.75 45.44
C PRO A 127 -23.80 -10.82 46.95
N PRO A 128 -23.05 -11.84 47.43
CA PRO A 128 -22.83 -12.03 48.86
C PRO A 128 -22.11 -10.82 49.47
N TYR A 129 -22.61 -10.36 50.61
CA TYR A 129 -22.05 -9.21 51.33
C TYR A 129 -20.78 -9.65 52.06
N ASP A 130 -19.67 -8.95 51.81
CA ASP A 130 -18.41 -9.15 52.51
C ASP A 130 -18.43 -8.40 53.85
N ALA A 131 -18.30 -9.13 54.96
CA ALA A 131 -18.39 -8.60 56.31
C ALA A 131 -17.04 -8.12 56.86
N ASP A 132 -15.93 -8.32 56.13
CA ASP A 132 -14.58 -7.95 56.57
C ASP A 132 -14.10 -6.59 56.03
N ALA A 133 -14.97 -5.83 55.34
CA ALA A 133 -14.64 -4.46 54.92
C ALA A 133 -14.92 -3.44 56.06
N THR A 134 -13.94 -3.20 56.93
CA THR A 134 -13.86 -2.05 57.87
C THR A 134 -12.44 -1.52 57.95
#